data_AF-A0A3B8L2G6-F1
#
_entry.id   AF-A0A3B8L2G6-F1
#
_cell.length_a   1.000
_cell.length_b   1.000
_cell.length_c   1.000
_cell.angle_alpha   90.00
_cell.angle_beta   90.00
_cell.angle_gamma   90.00
#
_symmetry.space_group_name_H-M   'P 1'
#
loop_
_entity.id
_entity.type
_entity.pdbx_description
1 polymer ?
#
loop_
_entity_poly.entity_id
_entity_poly.type
_entity_poly.pdbx_seq_one_letter_code
_entity_poly.pdbx_strand_id
1 'polypeptide(L)'
;MTRNRRLALILTLAIASSASSGCMIFNGVVAVALDGAKFFVTTPLIPVSPYFSEMIEDTYHEEERYDKVPVLDPIEGEHAPLYCLDPPSEDEVMRSLPDKASGGYAFLAETTRNNVKIVV
;
A
#
# COMPACT_ATOMS: atom_id res chain seq x y z
N MET A 1 -20.58 51.30 -34.10
CA MET A 1 -19.72 50.89 -32.96
C MET A 1 -18.26 51.08 -33.36
N THR A 2 -17.53 51.98 -32.72
CA THR A 2 -16.17 52.37 -33.12
C THR A 2 -15.16 51.23 -32.90
N ARG A 3 -14.10 51.15 -33.72
CA ARG A 3 -13.04 50.11 -33.64
C ARG A 3 -12.49 49.93 -32.22
N ASN A 4 -12.33 51.04 -31.49
CA ASN A 4 -11.83 51.05 -30.13
C ASN A 4 -12.82 50.42 -29.13
N ARG A 5 -14.14 50.58 -29.33
CA ARG A 5 -15.16 49.91 -28.50
C ARG A 5 -15.22 48.41 -28.73
N ARG A 6 -14.97 47.96 -29.97
CA ARG A 6 -14.89 46.52 -30.28
C ARG A 6 -13.65 45.88 -29.65
N LEU A 7 -12.49 46.54 -29.73
CA LEU A 7 -11.26 46.07 -29.09
C LEU A 7 -11.40 46.03 -27.56
N ALA A 8 -12.03 47.04 -26.95
CA ALA A 8 -12.29 47.04 -25.52
C ALA A 8 -13.17 45.84 -25.08
N LEU A 9 -14.24 45.53 -25.83
CA LEU A 9 -15.10 44.39 -25.50
C LEU A 9 -14.39 43.04 -25.66
N ILE A 10 -13.57 42.87 -26.70
CA ILE A 10 -12.80 41.64 -26.90
C ILE A 10 -11.78 41.45 -25.77
N LEU A 11 -11.11 42.53 -25.34
CA LEU A 11 -10.17 42.49 -24.22
C LEU A 11 -10.87 42.09 -22.92
N THR A 12 -12.03 42.69 -22.62
CA THR A 12 -12.79 42.34 -21.41
C THR A 12 -13.30 40.90 -21.43
N LEU A 13 -13.68 40.38 -22.59
CA LEU A 13 -14.15 39.01 -22.74
C LEU A 13 -13.01 38.01 -22.55
N ALA A 14 -11.81 38.31 -23.09
CA ALA A 14 -10.63 37.46 -22.95
C ALA A 14 -10.12 37.37 -21.49
N ILE A 15 -10.16 38.49 -20.76
CA ILE A 15 -9.80 38.52 -19.33
C ILE A 15 -10.82 37.70 -18.52
N ALA A 16 -12.13 37.89 -18.76
CA ALA A 16 -13.18 37.13 -18.07
C ALA A 16 -13.10 35.62 -18.34
N SER A 17 -12.77 35.21 -19.57
CA SER A 17 -12.58 33.79 -19.92
C SER A 17 -11.33 33.16 -19.30
N SER A 18 -10.26 33.95 -19.09
CA SER A 18 -9.04 33.45 -18.45
C SER A 18 -9.23 33.19 -16.94
N ALA A 19 -9.98 34.03 -16.25
CA ALA A 19 -10.29 33.85 -14.82
C ALA A 19 -11.25 32.68 -14.54
N SER A 20 -12.03 32.26 -15.53
CA SER A 20 -12.93 31.10 -15.47
C SER A 20 -12.31 29.83 -16.06
N SER A 21 -11.09 29.92 -16.62
CA SER A 21 -10.35 28.75 -17.07
C SER A 21 -9.88 27.97 -15.84
N GLY A 22 -10.58 26.87 -15.54
CA GLY A 22 -10.35 26.02 -14.39
C GLY A 22 -9.00 25.31 -14.42
N CYS A 23 -7.91 26.05 -14.19
CA CYS A 23 -6.57 25.52 -13.93
C CYS A 23 -6.49 24.77 -12.57
N MET A 24 -7.62 24.22 -12.12
CA MET A 24 -7.77 23.25 -11.03
C MET A 24 -7.14 21.90 -11.37
N ILE A 25 -6.85 21.60 -12.64
CA ILE A 25 -6.20 20.33 -12.99
C ILE A 25 -4.77 20.29 -12.47
N PHE A 26 -4.00 21.38 -12.53
CA PHE A 26 -2.64 21.38 -12.01
C PHE A 26 -2.58 21.76 -10.52
N ASN A 27 -3.21 22.85 -10.10
CA ASN A 27 -3.17 23.26 -8.70
C ASN A 27 -4.10 22.44 -7.81
N GLY A 28 -5.29 22.07 -8.29
CA GLY A 28 -6.26 21.30 -7.51
C GLY A 28 -5.88 19.83 -7.37
N VAL A 29 -5.46 19.15 -8.45
CA VAL A 29 -5.03 17.74 -8.37
C VAL A 29 -3.77 17.60 -7.54
N VAL A 30 -2.78 18.50 -7.70
CA VAL A 30 -1.56 18.45 -6.89
C VAL A 30 -1.86 18.77 -5.43
N ALA A 31 -2.73 19.75 -5.13
CA ALA A 31 -3.13 20.05 -3.75
C ALA A 31 -3.87 18.87 -3.09
N VAL A 32 -4.84 18.27 -3.78
CA VAL A 32 -5.59 17.10 -3.27
C VAL A 32 -4.67 15.87 -3.13
N ALA A 33 -3.76 15.66 -4.08
CA ALA A 33 -2.77 14.58 -3.98
C ALA A 33 -1.81 14.79 -2.81
N LEU A 34 -1.36 16.02 -2.56
CA LEU A 34 -0.51 16.36 -1.42
C LEU A 34 -1.26 16.26 -0.08
N ASP A 35 -2.51 16.69 0.00
CA ASP A 35 -3.30 16.58 1.22
C ASP A 35 -3.69 15.12 1.52
N GLY A 36 -4.02 14.33 0.50
CA GLY A 36 -4.20 12.89 0.64
C GLY A 36 -2.91 12.18 1.07
N ALA A 37 -1.78 12.53 0.46
CA ALA A 37 -0.47 12.01 0.84
C ALA A 37 -0.10 12.34 2.30
N LYS A 38 -0.41 13.55 2.79
CA LYS A 38 -0.22 13.90 4.22
C LYS A 38 -1.07 13.04 5.15
N PHE A 39 -2.33 12.75 4.78
CA PHE A 39 -3.22 11.93 5.60
C PHE A 39 -2.68 10.50 5.77
N PHE A 40 -2.18 9.90 4.69
CA PHE A 40 -1.62 8.55 4.71
C PHE A 40 -0.13 8.51 5.05
N VAL A 41 0.54 9.65 5.24
CA VAL A 41 1.99 9.76 5.39
C VAL A 41 2.73 9.08 4.22
N THR A 42 2.19 9.21 3.01
CA THR A 42 2.76 8.65 1.79
C THR A 42 3.27 9.76 0.88
N THR A 43 3.89 9.39 -0.25
CA THR A 43 4.20 10.38 -1.30
C THR A 43 2.98 10.54 -2.21
N PRO A 44 2.82 11.70 -2.89
CA PRO A 44 1.71 11.90 -3.84
C PRO A 44 1.72 10.94 -5.03
N LEU A 45 2.87 10.33 -5.30
CA LEU A 45 3.10 9.47 -6.47
C LEU A 45 3.03 7.98 -6.13
N ILE A 46 3.44 7.61 -4.92
CA ILE A 46 3.51 6.21 -4.46
C ILE A 46 2.46 6.05 -3.35
N PRO A 47 1.30 5.42 -3.64
CA PRO A 47 0.37 5.03 -2.59
C PRO A 47 1.04 4.01 -1.64
N VAL A 48 0.52 3.94 -0.40
CA VAL A 48 1.00 3.13 0.75
C VAL A 48 2.05 2.10 0.39
N SER A 49 3.26 2.23 0.94
CA SER A 49 4.34 1.30 0.61
C SER A 49 3.96 -0.13 1.03
N PRO A 50 4.23 -1.15 0.19
CA PRO A 50 4.03 -2.56 0.51
C PRO A 50 4.52 -2.99 1.89
N TYR A 51 5.60 -2.38 2.38
CA TYR A 51 6.11 -2.57 3.74
C TYR A 51 5.06 -2.37 4.84
N PHE A 52 4.26 -1.29 4.77
CA PHE A 52 3.24 -1.03 5.79
C PHE A 52 2.05 -1.98 5.68
N SER A 53 1.72 -2.40 4.45
CA SER A 53 0.67 -3.40 4.23
C SER A 53 1.07 -4.75 4.79
N GLU A 54 2.31 -5.20 4.53
CA GLU A 54 2.84 -6.47 5.03
C GLU A 54 2.85 -6.52 6.56
N MET A 55 3.30 -5.45 7.23
CA MET A 55 3.26 -5.40 8.70
C MET A 55 1.84 -5.59 9.26
N ILE A 56 0.83 -5.02 8.61
CA ILE A 56 -0.57 -5.17 9.05
C ILE A 56 -1.05 -6.60 8.78
N GLU A 57 -0.73 -7.16 7.61
CA GLU A 57 -1.07 -8.53 7.25
C GLU A 57 -0.45 -9.54 8.22
N ASP A 58 0.81 -9.34 8.63
CA ASP A 58 1.48 -10.20 9.60
C ASP A 58 0.87 -10.09 11.00
N THR A 59 0.47 -8.89 11.43
CA THR A 59 -0.26 -8.76 12.71
C THR A 59 -1.58 -9.52 12.72
N TYR A 60 -2.37 -9.44 11.63
CA TYR A 60 -3.62 -10.20 11.52
C TYR A 60 -3.38 -11.69 11.35
N HIS A 61 -2.30 -12.09 10.69
CA HIS A 61 -1.93 -13.49 10.54
C HIS A 61 -1.67 -14.16 11.90
N GLU A 62 -0.86 -13.51 12.75
CA GLU A 62 -0.54 -14.00 14.09
C GLU A 62 -1.81 -14.04 14.97
N GLU A 63 -2.60 -12.96 14.92
CA GLU A 63 -3.83 -12.85 15.70
C GLU A 63 -4.81 -13.99 15.38
N GLU A 64 -5.07 -14.24 14.09
CA GLU A 64 -6.05 -15.24 13.66
C GLU A 64 -5.55 -16.68 13.84
N ARG A 65 -4.26 -16.95 13.63
CA ARG A 65 -3.73 -18.32 13.69
C ARG A 65 -3.33 -18.78 15.09
N TYR A 66 -2.68 -17.91 15.86
CA TYR A 66 -2.05 -18.31 17.11
C TYR A 66 -2.71 -17.68 18.34
N ASP A 67 -3.20 -16.44 18.25
CA ASP A 67 -3.75 -15.75 19.43
C ASP A 67 -5.23 -16.06 19.71
N LYS A 68 -6.02 -16.45 18.70
CA LYS A 68 -7.46 -16.74 18.90
C LYS A 68 -7.74 -18.00 19.71
N VAL A 69 -6.85 -18.99 19.64
CA VAL A 69 -7.04 -20.28 20.31
C VAL A 69 -5.84 -20.54 21.22
N PRO A 70 -6.06 -20.78 22.53
CA PRO A 70 -4.94 -21.11 23.41
C PRO A 70 -4.30 -22.43 22.97
N VAL A 71 -2.98 -22.45 22.92
CA VAL A 71 -2.21 -23.68 22.70
C VAL A 71 -2.45 -24.59 23.91
N LEU A 72 -3.02 -25.77 23.67
CA LEU A 72 -3.27 -26.77 24.71
C LEU A 72 -1.97 -27.47 25.09
N ASP A 73 -1.80 -27.72 26.39
CA ASP A 73 -0.69 -28.53 26.87
C ASP A 73 -0.75 -29.95 26.27
N PRO A 74 0.41 -30.59 26.03
CA PRO A 74 0.46 -31.94 25.50
C PRO A 74 -0.33 -32.93 26.37
N ILE A 75 -1.09 -33.81 25.74
CA ILE A 75 -1.73 -34.93 26.45
C ILE A 75 -0.67 -35.96 26.86
N GLU A 76 -0.45 -36.12 28.16
CA GLU A 76 0.47 -37.13 28.69
C GLU A 76 -0.19 -38.52 28.69
N GLY A 77 0.46 -39.55 28.13
CA GLY A 77 0.01 -40.95 28.27
C GLY A 77 0.55 -41.93 27.20
N GLU A 78 0.48 -43.24 27.49
CA GLU A 78 0.91 -44.34 26.58
C GLU A 78 0.11 -44.42 25.26
N HIS A 79 -1.05 -43.75 25.17
CA HIS A 79 -1.90 -43.70 23.98
C HIS A 79 -1.86 -42.32 23.28
N ALA A 80 -0.93 -41.45 23.67
CA ALA A 80 -0.72 -40.19 22.97
C ALA A 80 -0.15 -40.50 21.57
N PRO A 81 -0.68 -39.89 20.50
CA PRO A 81 -0.10 -40.07 19.17
C PRO A 81 1.35 -39.59 19.19
N LEU A 82 2.24 -40.42 18.64
CA LEU A 82 3.65 -40.11 18.47
C LEU A 82 3.76 -38.82 17.64
N TYR A 83 4.13 -37.69 18.26
CA TYR A 83 4.35 -36.35 17.67
C TYR A 83 3.69 -36.18 16.28
N CYS A 84 2.45 -35.70 16.23
CA CYS A 84 1.82 -35.25 14.99
C CYS A 84 2.53 -33.98 14.51
N LEU A 85 3.74 -34.12 13.98
CA LEU A 85 4.41 -33.07 13.22
C LEU A 85 3.82 -33.12 11.83
N ASP A 86 2.70 -32.44 11.65
CA ASP A 86 2.25 -32.13 10.29
C ASP A 86 3.40 -31.41 9.57
N PRO A 87 3.63 -31.72 8.28
CA PRO A 87 4.64 -30.99 7.53
C PRO A 87 4.32 -29.50 7.58
N PRO A 88 5.34 -28.63 7.71
CA PRO A 88 5.10 -27.20 7.78
C PRO A 88 4.38 -26.75 6.53
N SER A 89 3.43 -25.83 6.71
CA SER A 89 2.74 -25.24 5.58
C SER A 89 3.72 -24.43 4.73
N GLU A 90 3.45 -24.32 3.42
CA GLU A 90 4.29 -23.53 2.50
C GLU A 90 4.51 -22.09 3.01
N ASP A 91 3.48 -21.54 3.65
CA ASP A 91 3.43 -20.20 4.23
C ASP A 91 4.36 -20.06 5.45
N GLU A 92 4.35 -21.05 6.36
CA GLU A 92 5.30 -21.12 7.48
C GLU A 92 6.75 -21.26 6.98
N VAL A 93 6.97 -22.06 5.93
CA VAL A 93 8.28 -22.19 5.31
C VAL A 93 8.74 -20.82 4.79
N MET A 94 7.89 -20.07 4.10
CA MET A 94 8.23 -18.75 3.58
C MET A 94 8.52 -17.71 4.66
N ARG A 95 7.74 -17.71 5.76
CA ARG A 95 7.94 -16.80 6.90
C ARG A 95 9.14 -17.17 7.77
N SER A 96 9.56 -18.43 7.79
CA SER A 96 10.77 -18.86 8.51
C SER A 96 12.07 -18.35 7.87
N LEU A 97 12.02 -17.91 6.61
CA LEU A 97 13.18 -17.38 5.89
C LEU A 97 13.50 -15.96 6.38
N PRO A 98 14.79 -15.56 6.40
CA PRO A 98 15.19 -14.24 6.89
C PRO A 98 14.56 -13.10 6.07
N ASP A 99 14.06 -12.05 6.74
CA ASP A 99 13.39 -10.86 6.18
C ASP A 99 14.27 -9.99 5.28
N LYS A 100 14.64 -10.56 4.14
CA LYS A 100 15.42 -9.89 3.10
C LYS A 100 14.56 -9.45 1.92
N ALA A 101 13.29 -9.81 1.92
CA ALA A 101 12.33 -9.40 0.89
C ALA A 101 10.98 -8.99 1.48
N SER A 102 10.99 -8.57 2.76
CA SER A 102 9.90 -7.76 3.26
C SER A 102 9.83 -6.49 2.41
N GLY A 103 8.63 -6.07 2.07
CA GLY A 103 8.35 -5.02 1.10
C GLY A 103 9.13 -3.73 1.37
N GLY A 104 9.15 -2.83 0.39
CA GLY A 104 9.81 -1.54 0.51
C GLY A 104 9.09 -0.44 -0.23
N TYR A 105 9.77 0.67 -0.49
CA TYR A 105 9.17 1.75 -1.28
C TYR A 105 9.25 1.42 -2.76
N ALA A 106 8.08 1.40 -3.40
CA ALA A 106 7.99 1.06 -4.81
C ALA A 106 8.93 1.93 -5.65
N PHE A 107 9.66 1.32 -6.59
CA PHE A 107 10.68 1.96 -7.45
C PHE A 107 11.92 2.57 -6.78
N LEU A 108 11.97 2.68 -5.45
CA LEU A 108 13.09 3.29 -4.73
C LEU A 108 13.97 2.24 -4.04
N ALA A 109 13.34 1.32 -3.32
CA ALA A 109 14.02 0.30 -2.53
C ALA A 109 13.10 -0.92 -2.43
N GLU A 110 13.04 -1.70 -3.51
CA GLU A 110 12.32 -2.98 -3.53
C GLU A 110 13.33 -4.12 -3.42
N THR A 111 12.99 -5.09 -2.57
CA THR A 111 13.74 -6.34 -2.44
C THR A 111 12.83 -7.51 -2.77
N THR A 112 13.27 -8.38 -3.68
CA THR A 112 12.48 -9.53 -4.14
C THR A 112 13.25 -10.83 -3.98
N ARG A 113 12.53 -11.93 -3.72
CA ARG A 113 13.09 -13.29 -3.78
C ARG A 113 12.89 -13.83 -5.20
N ASN A 114 13.98 -14.10 -5.89
CA ASN A 114 13.96 -14.66 -7.24
C ASN A 114 14.29 -16.16 -7.22
N ASN A 115 13.77 -16.91 -8.18
CA ASN A 115 14.02 -18.36 -8.35
C ASN A 115 13.61 -19.20 -7.12
N VAL A 116 12.44 -18.91 -6.53
CA VAL A 116 11.84 -19.72 -5.47
C VAL A 116 11.07 -20.88 -6.11
N LYS A 117 11.33 -22.10 -5.65
CA LYS A 117 10.56 -23.28 -6.02
C LYS A 117 10.21 -24.07 -4.77
N ILE A 118 8.92 -24.17 -4.49
CA ILE A 118 8.38 -25.07 -3.46
C ILE A 118 8.06 -26.40 -4.15
N VAL A 119 8.50 -27.50 -3.57
CA VAL A 119 8.23 -28.86 -4.07
C VAL A 119 7.53 -29.60 -2.93
N VAL A 120 6.26 -29.92 -3.13
CA VAL A 120 5.42 -30.69 -2.22
C VAL A 120 5.25 -32.12 -2.74
#